data_AF-A0A4Q1AA97-F1
#
_entry.id   AF-A0A4Q1AA97-F1
#
_cell.length_a   1.000
_cell.length_b   1.000
_cell.length_c   1.000
_cell.angle_alpha   90.00
_cell.angle_beta   90.00
_cell.angle_gamma   90.00
#
_symmetry.space_group_name_H-M   'P 1'
#
loop_
_entity.id
_entity.type
_entity.pdbx_description
1 polymer ?
#
loop_
_entity_poly.entity_id
_entity_poly.type
_entity_poly.pdbx_seq_one_letter_code
_entity_poly.pdbx_strand_id
1 'polypeptide(L)'
;IVNRGKGVITFVCPMPYKLGKQNTHSFSQNGSTEVTASFVNQGNIEAPAIIEIEAQKPSTFLDVWFGEYPYNRDYFRIGYPLKTEQLPVERNQRLIWDEMATTVGWSKVSSMEDGNPIGEMKSDKYQFYCSDFGTSAGKGWHGAAVKK
;
A
#
# COMPACT_ATOMS: atom_id res chain seq x y z
N ILE A 1 -7.51 -68.48 3.10
CA ILE A 1 -7.93 -68.14 1.72
C ILE A 1 -8.26 -66.65 1.69
N VAL A 2 -7.56 -65.85 0.88
CA VAL A 2 -7.82 -64.40 0.77
C VAL A 2 -8.51 -64.16 -0.57
N ASN A 3 -9.80 -63.80 -0.54
CA ASN A 3 -10.57 -63.46 -1.74
C ASN A 3 -10.19 -62.05 -2.19
N ARG A 4 -9.49 -61.94 -3.33
CA ARG A 4 -9.23 -60.65 -3.99
C ARG A 4 -10.30 -60.43 -5.07
N GLY A 5 -11.23 -59.51 -4.82
CA GLY A 5 -12.20 -59.05 -5.81
C GLY A 5 -11.59 -58.00 -6.75
N LYS A 6 -11.96 -58.03 -8.04
CA LYS A 6 -11.66 -56.98 -9.01
C LYS A 6 -12.93 -56.19 -9.28
N GLY A 7 -12.82 -54.86 -9.33
CA GLY A 7 -13.91 -53.96 -9.68
C GLY A 7 -13.38 -52.81 -10.53
N VAL A 8 -14.27 -52.18 -11.30
CA VAL A 8 -13.98 -50.98 -12.10
C VAL A 8 -14.64 -49.79 -11.43
N ILE A 9 -13.89 -48.72 -11.22
CA ILE A 9 -14.39 -47.46 -10.69
C ILE A 9 -14.34 -46.43 -11.82
N THR A 10 -15.48 -45.80 -12.09
CA THR A 10 -15.60 -44.74 -13.09
C THR A 10 -15.67 -43.39 -12.39
N PHE A 11 -14.79 -42.48 -12.77
CA PHE A 11 -14.84 -41.09 -12.34
C PHE A 11 -15.43 -40.23 -13.47
N VAL A 12 -16.48 -39.50 -13.16
CA VAL A 12 -17.07 -38.53 -14.10
C VAL A 12 -16.43 -37.18 -13.85
N CYS A 13 -15.80 -36.61 -14.89
CA CYS A 13 -15.21 -35.28 -14.85
C CYS A 13 -16.11 -34.31 -15.63
N PRO A 14 -16.86 -33.41 -14.96
CA PRO A 14 -17.67 -32.40 -15.63
C PRO A 14 -16.83 -31.42 -16.47
N MET A 15 -15.58 -31.18 -16.05
CA MET A 15 -14.59 -30.43 -16.83
C MET A 15 -13.67 -31.42 -17.56
N PRO A 16 -13.71 -31.49 -18.90
CA PRO A 16 -12.97 -32.49 -19.67
C PRO A 16 -11.47 -32.17 -19.82
N TYR A 17 -10.97 -31.11 -19.16
CA TYR A 17 -9.62 -30.62 -19.31
C TYR A 17 -8.79 -30.85 -18.03
N LYS A 18 -7.56 -31.35 -18.23
CA LYS A 18 -6.59 -31.46 -17.15
C LYS A 18 -5.94 -30.10 -16.93
N LEU A 19 -5.99 -29.60 -15.69
CA LEU A 19 -5.33 -28.35 -15.32
C LEU A 19 -3.82 -28.56 -15.26
N GLY A 20 -3.07 -27.60 -15.81
CA GLY A 20 -1.62 -27.54 -15.73
C GLY A 20 -1.13 -27.17 -14.33
N LYS A 21 0.18 -27.09 -14.15
CA LYS A 21 0.78 -26.52 -12.94
C LYS A 21 0.57 -25.01 -12.92
N GLN A 22 0.48 -24.44 -11.73
CA GLN A 22 0.57 -22.99 -11.57
C GLN A 22 1.96 -22.52 -11.99
N ASN A 23 2.02 -21.45 -12.79
CA ASN A 23 3.25 -20.85 -13.26
C ASN A 23 3.46 -19.52 -12.54
N THR A 24 4.70 -19.28 -12.10
CA THR A 24 5.09 -18.04 -11.43
C THR A 24 6.15 -17.35 -12.28
N HIS A 25 5.93 -16.07 -12.56
CA HIS A 25 6.84 -15.25 -13.36
C HIS A 25 7.28 -14.04 -12.54
N SER A 26 8.59 -13.78 -12.55
CA SER A 26 9.14 -12.59 -11.91
C SER A 26 9.10 -11.42 -12.89
N PHE A 27 8.67 -10.27 -12.39
CA PHE A 27 8.76 -9.00 -13.11
C PHE A 27 10.22 -8.57 -13.23
N SER A 28 10.64 -8.19 -14.44
CA SER A 28 12.01 -7.73 -14.69
C SER A 28 12.00 -6.46 -15.56
N GLN A 29 12.98 -5.59 -15.32
CA GLN A 29 13.19 -4.39 -16.12
C GLN A 29 14.25 -4.69 -17.17
N ASN A 30 13.84 -4.84 -18.43
CA ASN A 30 14.75 -5.12 -19.53
C ASN A 30 14.76 -3.96 -20.53
N GLY A 31 15.69 -3.01 -20.33
CA GLY A 31 15.97 -1.94 -21.30
C GLY A 31 14.92 -0.84 -21.44
N SER A 32 13.80 -0.92 -20.70
CA SER A 32 12.74 0.10 -20.65
C SER A 32 12.56 0.65 -19.24
N THR A 33 11.81 1.75 -19.09
CA THR A 33 11.40 2.30 -17.79
C THR A 33 10.36 1.45 -17.07
N GLU A 34 9.78 0.46 -17.75
CA GLU A 34 8.68 -0.37 -17.24
C GLU A 34 9.21 -1.73 -16.78
N VAL A 35 8.63 -2.24 -15.70
CA VAL A 35 8.90 -3.60 -15.24
C VAL A 35 7.82 -4.51 -15.81
N THR A 36 8.22 -5.50 -16.61
CA THR A 36 7.28 -6.36 -17.33
C THR A 36 7.58 -7.84 -17.09
N ALA A 37 6.55 -8.67 -17.23
CA ALA A 37 6.64 -10.11 -17.26
C ALA A 37 5.77 -10.61 -18.41
N SER A 38 6.31 -11.53 -19.22
CA SER A 38 5.58 -12.14 -20.33
C SER A 38 5.65 -13.66 -20.22
N PHE A 39 4.55 -14.29 -20.59
CA PHE A 39 4.43 -15.74 -20.63
C PHE A 39 3.47 -16.13 -21.74
N VAL A 40 3.59 -17.38 -22.18
CA VAL A 40 2.75 -17.94 -23.25
C VAL A 40 2.06 -19.17 -22.70
N ASN A 41 0.77 -19.34 -23.02
CA ASN A 41 0.05 -20.57 -22.73
C ASN A 41 0.65 -21.70 -23.58
N GLN A 42 1.38 -22.61 -22.95
CA GLN A 42 1.95 -23.81 -23.58
C GLN A 42 0.97 -25.00 -23.63
N GLY A 43 -0.27 -24.80 -23.16
CA GLY A 43 -1.33 -25.80 -23.26
C GLY A 43 -1.85 -25.97 -24.69
N ASN A 44 -2.58 -27.07 -24.90
CA ASN A 44 -3.13 -27.41 -26.22
C ASN A 44 -4.47 -26.72 -26.51
N ILE A 45 -5.03 -26.01 -25.53
CA ILE A 45 -6.36 -25.39 -25.60
C ILE A 45 -6.26 -23.98 -25.02
N GLU A 46 -6.99 -23.05 -25.64
CA GLU A 46 -7.14 -21.69 -25.12
C GLU A 46 -7.89 -21.72 -23.79
N ALA A 47 -7.32 -21.06 -22.78
CA ALA A 47 -7.89 -21.04 -21.44
C ALA A 47 -7.85 -19.60 -20.90
N PRO A 48 -8.93 -19.14 -20.23
CA PRO A 48 -8.91 -17.85 -19.56
C PRO A 48 -7.88 -17.88 -18.44
N ALA A 49 -7.08 -16.81 -18.34
CA ALA A 49 -6.05 -16.70 -17.32
C ALA A 49 -6.65 -16.22 -15.98
N ILE A 50 -6.24 -16.87 -14.89
CA ILE A 50 -6.41 -16.34 -13.53
C ILE A 50 -5.05 -15.81 -13.11
N ILE A 51 -4.97 -14.50 -12.88
CA ILE A 51 -3.71 -13.80 -12.62
C ILE A 51 -3.74 -13.24 -11.21
N GLU A 52 -2.72 -13.58 -10.43
CA GLU A 52 -2.46 -13.02 -9.11
C GLU A 52 -1.12 -12.26 -9.16
N ILE A 53 -1.13 -11.00 -8.70
CA ILE A 53 0.03 -10.12 -8.76
C ILE A 53 0.29 -9.58 -7.35
N GLU A 54 1.49 -9.84 -6.85
CA GLU A 54 1.99 -9.30 -5.59
C GLU A 54 2.91 -8.10 -5.86
N ALA A 55 2.41 -6.90 -5.58
CA ALA A 55 3.18 -5.67 -5.76
C ALA A 55 4.05 -5.38 -4.52
N GLN A 56 5.37 -5.49 -4.66
CA GLN A 56 6.32 -5.23 -3.57
C GLN A 56 6.55 -3.73 -3.30
N LYS A 57 6.28 -2.88 -4.29
CA LYS A 57 6.40 -1.42 -4.20
C LYS A 57 5.12 -0.77 -4.71
N PRO A 58 4.75 0.43 -4.22
CA PRO A 58 3.62 1.17 -4.75
C PRO A 58 3.77 1.40 -6.26
N SER A 59 2.70 1.13 -7.01
CA SER A 59 2.59 1.43 -8.44
C SER A 59 1.37 2.30 -8.69
N THR A 60 1.45 3.18 -9.69
CA THR A 60 0.34 4.06 -10.09
C THR A 60 -0.61 3.40 -11.09
N PHE A 61 -0.10 2.42 -11.85
CA PHE A 61 -0.92 1.62 -12.74
C PHE A 61 -0.35 0.19 -12.90
N LEU A 62 -1.21 -0.70 -13.41
CA LEU A 62 -0.89 -2.06 -13.81
C LEU A 62 -1.61 -2.33 -15.12
N ASP A 63 -0.86 -2.82 -16.11
CA ASP A 63 -1.42 -3.25 -17.40
C ASP A 63 -1.22 -4.75 -17.60
N VAL A 64 -2.31 -5.43 -17.94
CA VAL A 64 -2.28 -6.81 -18.41
C VAL A 64 -2.71 -6.83 -19.86
N TRP A 65 -1.75 -7.12 -20.74
CA TRP A 65 -1.98 -7.25 -22.18
C TRP A 65 -2.19 -8.73 -22.52
N PHE A 66 -3.21 -9.04 -23.32
CA PHE A 66 -3.49 -10.42 -23.76
C PHE A 66 -4.01 -10.42 -25.21
N GLY A 67 -3.96 -11.57 -25.88
CA GLY A 67 -4.31 -11.71 -27.29
C GLY A 67 -3.10 -11.76 -28.23
N GLU A 68 -3.36 -11.78 -29.53
CA GLU A 68 -2.36 -12.03 -30.56
C GLU A 68 -1.56 -10.76 -30.88
N TYR A 69 -0.24 -10.85 -30.76
CA TYR A 69 0.67 -9.78 -31.12
C TYR A 69 0.91 -9.74 -32.65
N PRO A 70 0.98 -8.55 -33.29
CA PRO A 70 0.84 -7.21 -32.70
C PRO A 70 -0.56 -6.60 -32.80
N TYR A 71 -1.44 -7.13 -33.66
CA TYR A 71 -2.62 -6.41 -34.15
C TYR A 71 -3.92 -6.72 -33.40
N ASN A 72 -3.98 -7.79 -32.59
CA ASN A 72 -5.19 -8.22 -31.88
C ASN A 72 -4.92 -8.37 -30.37
N ARG A 73 -4.36 -7.32 -29.76
CA ARG A 73 -4.14 -7.28 -28.31
C ARG A 73 -5.22 -6.46 -27.62
N ASP A 74 -5.86 -7.09 -26.67
CA ASP A 74 -6.66 -6.43 -25.66
C ASP A 74 -5.80 -6.15 -24.43
N TYR A 75 -6.26 -5.21 -23.60
CA TYR A 75 -5.62 -4.93 -22.33
C TYR A 75 -6.64 -4.56 -21.27
N PHE A 76 -6.26 -4.87 -20.04
CA PHE A 76 -6.91 -4.42 -18.84
C PHE A 76 -5.93 -3.56 -18.05
N ARG A 77 -6.39 -2.39 -17.62
CA ARG A 77 -5.60 -1.44 -16.82
C ARG A 77 -6.26 -1.21 -15.46
N ILE A 78 -5.48 -1.28 -14.41
CA ILE A 78 -5.83 -0.73 -13.09
C ILE A 78 -5.00 0.54 -12.89
N GLY A 79 -5.64 1.61 -12.44
CA GLY A 79 -4.97 2.88 -12.16
C GLY A 79 -4.78 3.75 -13.39
N TYR A 80 -3.91 4.76 -13.28
CA TYR A 80 -3.69 5.75 -14.32
C TYR A 80 -2.20 6.05 -14.49
N PRO A 81 -1.71 6.17 -15.74
CA PRO A 81 -0.37 6.67 -15.98
C PRO A 81 -0.29 8.12 -15.50
N LEU A 82 0.76 8.46 -14.78
CA LEU A 82 0.99 9.83 -14.36
C LEU A 82 1.35 10.71 -15.55
N LYS A 83 0.87 11.95 -15.56
CA LYS A 83 1.39 12.97 -16.46
C LYS A 83 2.81 13.35 -16.03
N THR A 84 3.63 13.81 -16.97
CA THR A 84 5.03 14.21 -16.73
C THR A 84 5.23 15.25 -15.62
N GLU A 85 4.18 16.01 -15.29
CA GLU A 85 4.19 17.08 -14.29
C GLU A 85 3.65 16.63 -12.93
N GLN A 86 3.20 15.38 -12.77
CA GLN A 86 2.57 14.89 -11.55
C GLN A 86 3.52 14.02 -10.74
N LEU A 87 3.74 14.41 -9.48
CA LEU A 87 4.43 13.56 -8.50
C LEU A 87 3.45 12.51 -7.94
N PRO A 88 3.84 11.22 -7.87
CA PRO A 88 3.05 10.22 -7.15
C PRO A 88 2.99 10.60 -5.67
N VAL A 89 1.78 10.82 -5.14
CA VAL A 89 1.54 11.06 -3.72
C VAL A 89 0.73 9.90 -3.18
N GLU A 90 1.16 9.32 -2.06
CA GLU A 90 0.36 8.34 -1.34
C GLU A 90 -0.90 9.01 -0.80
N ARG A 91 -2.08 8.41 -1.05
CA ARG A 91 -3.38 9.00 -0.69
C ARG A 91 -3.46 9.42 0.79
N ASN A 92 -2.84 8.66 1.68
CA ASN A 92 -2.83 8.91 3.12
C ASN A 92 -1.40 8.89 3.67
N GLN A 93 -0.59 9.89 3.32
CA GLN A 93 0.71 10.07 3.98
C GLN A 93 0.48 10.69 5.36
N ARG A 94 0.77 9.93 6.42
CA ARG A 94 0.73 10.43 7.80
C ARG A 94 1.91 11.37 8.04
N LEU A 95 1.65 12.68 8.06
CA LEU A 95 2.68 13.71 8.22
C LEU A 95 3.19 13.82 9.67
N ILE A 96 2.28 13.75 10.65
CA ILE A 96 2.61 13.81 12.07
C ILE A 96 1.81 12.72 12.79
N TRP A 97 2.50 11.98 13.64
CA TRP A 97 1.91 11.09 14.63
C TRP A 97 2.72 11.18 15.91
N ASP A 98 2.04 11.44 17.01
CA ASP A 98 2.64 11.55 18.31
C ASP A 98 1.61 11.08 19.35
N GLU A 99 2.05 10.23 20.27
CA GLU A 99 1.21 9.68 21.32
C GLU A 99 1.03 10.66 22.49
N MET A 100 1.67 11.84 22.42
CA MET A 100 1.68 12.86 23.47
C MET A 100 2.21 12.34 24.82
N ALA A 101 2.98 11.25 24.80
CA ALA A 101 3.55 10.61 25.98
C ALA A 101 4.82 11.30 26.50
N THR A 102 5.45 12.14 25.68
CA THR A 102 6.64 12.93 26.03
C THR A 102 6.66 14.22 25.24
N THR A 103 7.19 15.28 25.83
CA THR A 103 7.41 16.56 25.14
C THR A 103 8.75 16.60 24.39
N VAL A 104 9.54 15.51 24.43
CA VAL A 104 10.78 15.37 23.68
C VAL A 104 10.47 15.36 22.18
N GLY A 105 11.17 16.21 21.40
CA GLY A 105 10.92 16.40 19.97
C GLY A 105 9.92 17.51 19.65
N TRP A 106 9.32 18.14 20.66
CA TRP A 106 8.49 19.33 20.53
C TRP A 106 9.27 20.57 20.98
N SER A 107 9.11 21.68 20.26
CA SER A 107 9.75 22.96 20.58
C SER A 107 8.74 23.96 21.13
N LYS A 108 9.13 24.76 22.13
CA LYS A 108 8.28 25.84 22.65
C LYS A 108 8.02 26.88 21.57
N VAL A 109 6.78 27.35 21.48
CA VAL A 109 6.43 28.45 20.59
C VAL A 109 6.94 29.77 21.20
N SER A 110 7.68 30.55 20.43
CA SER A 110 8.28 31.81 20.90
C SER A 110 7.32 33.00 20.82
N SER A 111 6.37 32.97 19.88
CA SER A 111 5.41 34.04 19.64
C SER A 111 4.16 33.55 18.93
N MET A 112 3.02 34.17 19.26
CA MET A 112 1.75 34.01 18.54
C MET A 112 1.12 35.40 18.34
N GLU A 113 0.18 35.49 17.41
CA GLU A 113 -0.50 36.76 17.04
C GLU A 113 -1.16 37.43 18.26
N ASP A 114 -1.81 36.65 19.13
CA ASP A 114 -2.53 37.14 20.32
C ASP A 114 -1.69 37.14 21.60
N GLY A 115 -0.36 36.98 21.50
CA GLY A 115 0.57 37.07 22.62
C GLY A 115 1.48 35.86 22.79
N ASN A 116 2.55 36.03 23.56
CA ASN A 116 3.57 34.98 23.70
C ASN A 116 3.16 33.97 24.79
N PRO A 117 3.15 32.65 24.48
CA PRO A 117 2.87 31.60 25.46
C PRO A 117 4.02 31.53 26.48
N ILE A 118 3.72 31.84 27.75
CA ILE A 118 4.72 31.76 28.83
C ILE A 118 4.65 30.44 29.59
N GLY A 119 3.55 29.68 29.48
CA GLY A 119 3.37 28.39 30.15
C GLY A 119 4.34 27.29 29.67
N GLU A 120 4.50 26.26 30.49
CA GLU A 120 5.29 25.06 30.18
C GLU A 120 4.37 23.86 29.90
N MET A 121 4.54 23.25 28.72
CA MET A 121 3.83 22.04 28.33
C MET A 121 4.51 20.83 28.96
N LYS A 122 3.74 20.00 29.65
CA LYS A 122 4.20 18.73 30.21
C LYS A 122 3.34 17.59 29.68
N SER A 123 3.86 16.37 29.81
CA SER A 123 3.12 15.15 29.51
C SER A 123 2.97 14.32 30.78
N ASP A 124 1.80 13.73 30.97
CA ASP A 124 1.52 12.74 32.01
C ASP A 124 1.61 11.29 31.48
N LYS A 125 2.22 11.12 30.29
CA LYS A 125 2.32 9.89 29.47
C LYS A 125 1.07 9.54 28.65
N TYR A 126 -0.05 10.23 28.86
CA TYR A 126 -1.29 9.96 28.13
C TYR A 126 -1.78 11.19 27.35
N GLN A 127 -1.43 12.38 27.83
CA GLN A 127 -1.81 13.64 27.21
C GLN A 127 -0.78 14.74 27.50
N PHE A 128 -0.83 15.78 26.67
CA PHE A 128 -0.20 17.05 26.98
C PHE A 128 -1.11 17.89 27.85
N TYR A 129 -0.53 18.50 28.87
CA TYR A 129 -1.22 19.43 29.74
C TYR A 129 -0.35 20.64 30.07
N CYS A 130 -1.02 21.77 30.30
CA CYS A 130 -0.36 22.98 30.78
C CYS A 130 -0.12 22.84 32.28
N SER A 131 1.14 22.88 32.69
CA SER A 131 1.50 22.68 34.09
C SER A 131 1.25 23.91 34.98
N ASP A 132 1.12 25.08 34.36
CA ASP A 132 0.85 26.35 35.03
C ASP A 132 0.03 27.25 34.08
N PHE A 133 -1.06 27.81 34.58
CA PHE A 133 -1.91 28.78 33.88
C PHE A 133 -1.68 30.23 34.38
N GLY A 134 -0.62 30.44 35.16
CA GLY A 134 -0.15 31.72 35.63
C GLY A 134 -0.90 32.31 36.83
N THR A 135 -0.34 33.39 37.36
CA THR A 135 -1.01 34.36 38.23
C THR A 135 -1.05 35.70 37.50
N SER A 136 -2.10 36.50 37.75
CA SER A 136 -2.50 37.71 37.00
C SER A 136 -1.50 38.89 37.02
N ALA A 137 -0.22 38.66 37.29
CA ALA A 137 0.83 39.65 37.42
C ALA A 137 1.79 39.74 36.21
N GLY A 138 1.60 38.92 35.17
CA GLY A 138 2.46 38.90 33.96
C GLY A 138 1.80 39.49 32.71
N LYS A 139 2.58 40.15 31.83
CA LYS A 139 2.14 40.50 30.47
C LYS A 139 2.45 39.32 29.54
N GLY A 140 1.45 38.52 29.19
CA GLY A 140 1.57 37.40 28.24
C GLY A 140 0.40 36.43 28.29
N TRP A 141 0.31 35.52 27.32
CA TRP A 141 -0.68 34.44 27.36
C TRP A 141 -0.16 33.32 28.25
N HIS A 142 -0.85 33.04 29.34
CA HIS A 142 -0.39 32.09 30.35
C HIS A 142 -0.56 30.61 29.97
N GLY A 143 -1.01 30.32 28.74
CA GLY A 143 -1.05 28.97 28.20
C GLY A 143 0.32 28.47 27.75
N ALA A 144 0.46 27.14 27.70
CA ALA A 144 1.58 26.46 27.08
C ALA A 144 1.26 26.12 25.63
N ALA A 145 2.23 26.31 24.74
CA ALA A 145 2.14 25.90 23.34
C ALA A 145 3.46 25.35 22.82
N VAL A 146 3.36 24.30 22.02
CA VAL A 146 4.50 23.58 21.43
C VAL A 146 4.25 23.29 19.95
N LYS A 147 5.33 23.17 19.17
CA LYS A 147 5.31 22.87 17.74
C LYS A 147 6.28 21.73 17.40
N LYS A 148 5.98 20.98 16.33
CA LYS A 148 6.80 19.91 15.77
C LYS A 148 6.85 20.05 14.25
#